data_AF-A0A3N4NU83-F1
#
_entry.id   AF-A0A3N4NU83-F1
#
_cell.length_a   1.000
_cell.length_b   1.000
_cell.length_c   1.000
_cell.angle_alpha   90.00
_cell.angle_beta   90.00
_cell.angle_gamma   90.00
#
_symmetry.space_group_name_H-M   'P 1'
#
loop_
_entity.id
_entity.type
_entity.pdbx_description
1 polymer ?
#
loop_
_entity_poly.entity_id
_entity_poly.type
_entity_poly.pdbx_seq_one_letter_code
_entity_poly.pdbx_strand_id
1 'polypeptide(L)'
;MRKIFLACPYSHADENVVHERYLACNKVAAKIAESGNAVFSQVTMSHPINLVLEKTEKANIGKMWAPIDAVFLDTMEELIILDLEGWDKSAGIQREIEFYKGRNQRVSLWSEVEKEFQ
;
A
#
# COMPACT_ATOMS: atom_id res chain seq x y z
N MET A 1 -12.31 10.57 -11.42
CA MET A 1 -11.17 9.67 -11.19
C MET A 1 -10.73 9.85 -9.76
N ARG A 2 -10.83 8.82 -8.93
CA ARG A 2 -10.30 8.79 -7.55
C ARG A 2 -8.77 8.75 -7.59
N LYS A 3 -8.11 9.27 -6.54
CA LYS A 3 -6.65 9.21 -6.35
C LYS A 3 -6.34 8.41 -5.09
N ILE A 4 -6.04 7.14 -5.28
CA ILE A 4 -6.00 6.16 -4.20
C ILE A 4 -4.56 5.81 -3.86
N PHE A 5 -4.19 5.95 -2.59
CA PHE A 5 -3.05 5.24 -2.03
C PHE A 5 -3.51 3.85 -1.61
N LEU A 6 -2.95 2.80 -2.23
CA LEU A 6 -3.24 1.41 -1.89
C LEU A 6 -2.14 0.88 -0.96
N ALA A 7 -2.49 0.73 0.31
CA ALA A 7 -1.66 0.14 1.34
C ALA A 7 -1.90 -1.37 1.45
N CYS A 8 -0.87 -2.13 1.75
CA CYS A 8 -0.94 -3.58 1.94
C CYS A 8 0.10 -4.02 2.97
N PRO A 9 -0.21 -4.93 3.91
CA PRO A 9 0.82 -5.48 4.78
C PRO A 9 1.89 -6.15 3.94
N TYR A 10 3.15 -5.85 4.22
CA TYR A 10 4.28 -6.35 3.42
C TYR A 10 5.15 -7.32 4.20
N SER A 11 5.89 -6.83 5.20
CA SER A 11 6.90 -7.59 5.92
C SER A 11 6.35 -8.85 6.60
N HIS A 12 7.05 -9.96 6.40
CA HIS A 12 6.79 -11.24 7.05
C HIS A 12 8.10 -12.03 7.16
N ALA A 13 8.19 -12.99 8.09
CA ALA A 13 9.36 -13.85 8.24
C ALA A 13 9.48 -14.87 7.09
N ASP A 14 8.34 -15.33 6.57
CA ASP A 14 8.23 -16.19 5.41
C ASP A 14 8.15 -15.36 4.11
N GLU A 15 9.10 -15.58 3.20
CA GLU A 15 9.17 -14.89 1.91
C GLU A 15 8.02 -15.26 0.96
N ASN A 16 7.42 -16.46 1.11
CA ASN A 16 6.25 -16.84 0.33
C ASN A 16 5.05 -15.94 0.68
N VAL A 17 4.86 -15.65 1.96
CA VAL A 17 3.79 -14.74 2.42
C VAL A 17 4.03 -13.32 1.89
N VAL A 18 5.28 -12.85 1.84
CA VAL A 18 5.62 -11.55 1.23
C VAL A 18 5.25 -11.55 -0.25
N HIS A 19 5.59 -12.61 -0.98
CA HIS A 19 5.30 -12.72 -2.40
C HIS A 19 3.79 -12.81 -2.68
N GLU A 20 3.04 -13.58 -1.89
CA GLU A 20 1.58 -13.68 -2.00
C GLU A 20 0.89 -12.34 -1.76
N ARG A 21 1.32 -11.60 -0.73
CA ARG A 21 0.83 -10.23 -0.45
C ARG A 21 1.12 -9.28 -1.61
N TYR A 22 2.31 -9.38 -2.20
CA TYR A 22 2.66 -8.62 -3.41
C TYR A 22 1.71 -8.94 -4.58
N LEU A 23 1.50 -10.22 -4.88
CA LEU A 23 0.59 -10.63 -5.96
C LEU A 23 -0.86 -10.22 -5.70
N ALA A 24 -1.32 -10.31 -4.45
CA ALA A 24 -2.65 -9.84 -4.06
C ALA A 24 -2.79 -8.32 -4.24
N CYS A 25 -1.77 -7.55 -3.84
CA CYS A 25 -1.74 -6.10 -4.03
C CYS A 25 -1.79 -5.74 -5.53
N ASN A 26 -1.04 -6.46 -6.38
CA ASN A 26 -1.08 -6.26 -7.83
C ASN A 26 -2.47 -6.47 -8.42
N LYS A 27 -3.18 -7.53 -7.99
CA LYS A 27 -4.54 -7.81 -8.46
C LYS A 27 -5.51 -6.69 -8.11
N VAL A 28 -5.44 -6.17 -6.88
CA VAL A 28 -6.29 -5.07 -6.44
C VAL A 28 -5.92 -3.77 -7.16
N ALA A 29 -4.63 -3.47 -7.31
CA ALA A 29 -4.17 -2.32 -8.08
C ALA A 29 -4.66 -2.36 -9.53
N ALA A 30 -4.62 -3.53 -10.18
CA ALA A 30 -5.13 -3.74 -11.53
C ALA A 30 -6.64 -3.43 -11.60
N LYS A 31 -7.44 -3.97 -10.68
CA LYS A 31 -8.88 -3.72 -10.63
C LYS A 31 -9.22 -2.23 -10.44
N ILE A 32 -8.50 -1.54 -9.55
CA ILE A 32 -8.67 -0.09 -9.37
C ILE A 32 -8.29 0.66 -10.66
N ALA A 33 -7.19 0.29 -11.31
CA ALA A 33 -6.77 0.94 -12.55
C ALA A 33 -7.77 0.71 -13.69
N GLU A 34 -8.25 -0.52 -13.89
CA GLU A 34 -9.23 -0.89 -14.92
C GLU A 34 -10.58 -0.18 -14.74
N SER A 35 -10.94 0.16 -13.50
CA SER A 35 -12.13 0.98 -13.20
C SER A 35 -11.97 2.49 -13.52
N GLY A 36 -10.83 2.92 -14.07
CA GLY A 36 -10.58 4.31 -14.46
C GLY A 36 -10.18 5.22 -13.29
N ASN A 37 -9.65 4.65 -12.21
CA ASN A 37 -9.15 5.39 -11.05
C ASN A 37 -7.62 5.42 -11.01
N ALA A 38 -7.05 6.50 -10.48
CA ALA A 38 -5.61 6.58 -10.26
C ALA A 38 -5.25 5.83 -8.97
N VAL A 39 -4.22 4.99 -9.03
CA VAL A 39 -3.75 4.21 -7.90
C VAL A 39 -2.24 4.30 -7.78
N PHE A 40 -1.78 4.62 -6.58
CA PHE A 40 -0.42 4.36 -6.14
C PHE A 40 -0.43 3.11 -5.27
N SER A 41 0.06 2.00 -5.82
CA SER A 41 0.17 0.74 -5.08
C SER A 41 1.58 0.58 -4.53
N GLN A 42 1.73 0.86 -3.24
CA GLN A 42 3.04 0.96 -2.58
C GLN A 42 3.81 -0.35 -2.70
N VAL A 43 3.16 -1.49 -2.38
CA VAL A 43 3.80 -2.81 -2.43
C VAL A 43 4.07 -3.26 -3.86
N THR A 44 3.17 -2.95 -4.80
CA THR A 44 3.39 -3.28 -6.22
C THR A 44 4.65 -2.60 -6.76
N MET A 45 4.88 -1.34 -6.39
CA MET A 45 6.05 -0.60 -6.80
C MET A 45 7.31 -1.01 -6.02
N SER A 46 7.23 -1.10 -4.69
CA SER A 46 8.40 -1.26 -3.84
C SER A 46 8.95 -2.68 -3.84
N HIS A 47 8.11 -3.73 -3.96
CA HIS A 47 8.57 -5.13 -3.92
C HIS A 47 9.64 -5.46 -4.96
N PRO A 48 9.44 -5.25 -6.28
CA PRO A 48 10.47 -5.56 -7.27
C PRO A 48 11.72 -4.70 -7.11
N ILE A 49 11.59 -3.44 -6.67
CA ILE A 49 12.73 -2.56 -6.39
C ILE A 49 13.53 -3.10 -5.20
N ASN A 50 12.86 -3.52 -4.13
CA ASN A 50 13.49 -4.10 -2.94
C ASN A 50 14.35 -5.33 -3.27
N LEU A 51 13.98 -6.12 -4.28
CA LEU A 51 14.73 -7.30 -4.72
C LEU A 51 16.07 -6.96 -5.38
N VAL A 52 16.23 -5.73 -5.89
CA VAL A 52 17.41 -5.29 -6.64
C VAL A 52 18.19 -4.17 -5.94
N LEU A 53 17.86 -3.86 -4.68
CA LEU A 53 18.61 -2.87 -3.90
C LEU A 53 20.00 -3.39 -3.56
N GLU A 54 21.04 -2.71 -4.03
CA GLU A 54 22.43 -3.09 -3.77
C GLU A 54 23.05 -2.37 -2.57
N LYS A 55 22.57 -1.16 -2.27
CA LYS A 55 23.22 -0.23 -1.31
C LYS A 55 22.51 -0.10 0.03
N THR A 56 21.29 -0.60 0.13
CA THR A 56 20.43 -0.41 1.30
C THR A 56 20.23 -1.74 2.00
N GLU A 57 20.71 -1.83 3.24
CA GLU A 57 20.49 -3.02 4.07
C GLU A 57 19.00 -3.24 4.36
N LYS A 58 18.58 -4.51 4.48
CA LYS A 58 17.17 -4.90 4.70
C LYS A 58 16.50 -4.16 5.87
N ALA A 59 17.24 -3.92 6.95
CA ALA A 59 16.77 -3.18 8.13
C ALA A 59 16.49 -1.69 7.86
N ASN A 60 17.14 -1.10 6.86
CA ASN A 60 17.06 0.31 6.51
C ASN A 60 16.11 0.60 5.33
N ILE A 61 15.59 -0.43 4.65
CA ILE A 61 14.67 -0.29 3.51
C ILE A 61 13.44 0.55 3.90
N GLY A 62 12.81 0.29 5.05
CA GLY A 62 11.65 1.06 5.49
C GLY A 62 11.95 2.55 5.71
N LYS A 63 13.15 2.87 6.22
CA LYS A 63 13.59 4.26 6.41
C LYS A 63 13.86 4.96 5.08
N MET A 64 14.36 4.22 4.09
CA MET A 64 14.57 4.72 2.73
C MET A 64 13.23 5.02 2.02
N TRP A 65 12.23 4.15 2.17
CA TRP A 65 10.91 4.35 1.56
C TRP A 65 10.07 5.44 2.23
N ALA A 66 10.20 5.65 3.55
CA ALA A 66 9.39 6.62 4.29
C ALA A 66 9.27 8.03 3.63
N PRO A 67 10.36 8.72 3.22
CA PRO A 67 10.23 10.01 2.55
C PRO A 67 9.64 9.92 1.13
N ILE A 68 9.77 8.77 0.45
CA ILE A 68 9.19 8.53 -0.87
C ILE A 68 7.67 8.33 -0.72
N ASP A 69 7.26 7.45 0.21
CA ASP A 69 5.87 7.17 0.53
C ASP A 69 5.15 8.47 0.94
N ALA A 70 5.80 9.35 1.71
CA ALA A 70 5.26 10.64 2.12
C ALA A 70 4.84 11.55 0.94
N VAL A 71 5.59 11.53 -0.18
CA VAL A 71 5.24 12.31 -1.38
C VAL A 71 3.92 11.80 -1.97
N PHE A 72 3.75 10.49 -2.06
CA PHE A 72 2.53 9.88 -2.59
C PHE A 72 1.36 10.01 -1.62
N LEU A 73 1.60 9.86 -0.31
CA LEU A 73 0.58 10.09 0.72
C LEU A 73 -0.03 11.48 0.61
N ASP A 74 0.80 12.52 0.44
CA ASP A 74 0.31 13.90 0.31
C ASP A 74 -0.40 14.17 -1.03
N THR A 75 -0.01 13.46 -2.10
CA THR A 75 -0.58 13.65 -3.44
C THR A 75 -1.92 12.94 -3.63
N MET A 76 -2.14 11.82 -2.93
CA MET A 76 -3.36 11.02 -3.05
C MET A 76 -4.48 11.56 -2.14
N GLU A 77 -5.72 11.28 -2.50
CA GLU A 77 -6.90 11.88 -1.86
C GLU A 77 -7.61 10.95 -0.88
N GLU A 78 -7.31 9.65 -0.96
CA GLU A 78 -7.85 8.63 -0.06
C GLU A 78 -6.88 7.45 0.11
N LEU A 79 -7.09 6.71 1.20
CA LEU A 79 -6.39 5.48 1.53
C LEU A 79 -7.32 4.28 1.40
N ILE A 80 -6.90 3.28 0.64
CA ILE A 80 -7.48 1.95 0.65
C ILE A 80 -6.45 0.98 1.23
N ILE A 81 -6.88 0.20 2.21
CA ILE A 81 -6.06 -0.83 2.84
C ILE A 81 -6.51 -2.18 2.30
N LEU A 82 -5.60 -2.89 1.66
CA LEU A 82 -5.78 -4.31 1.37
C LEU A 82 -5.68 -5.09 2.68
N ASP A 83 -6.84 -5.44 3.23
CA ASP A 83 -7.05 -5.94 4.58
C ASP A 83 -6.72 -7.43 4.75
N LEU A 84 -5.57 -7.85 4.22
CA LEU A 84 -4.98 -9.17 4.42
C LEU A 84 -4.51 -9.36 5.87
N GLU A 85 -4.39 -10.61 6.32
CA GLU A 85 -3.96 -10.93 7.68
C GLU A 85 -2.68 -10.16 8.08
N GLY A 86 -2.76 -9.47 9.22
CA GLY A 86 -1.69 -8.66 9.79
C GLY A 86 -1.66 -7.20 9.35
N TRP A 87 -2.62 -6.73 8.53
CA TRP A 87 -2.75 -5.31 8.19
C TRP A 87 -2.93 -4.42 9.44
N ASP A 88 -3.72 -4.90 10.40
CA ASP A 88 -4.06 -4.25 11.66
C ASP A 88 -2.84 -4.06 12.57
N LYS A 89 -1.87 -4.97 12.48
CA LYS A 89 -0.61 -4.94 13.24
C LYS A 89 0.50 -4.15 12.55
N SER A 90 0.30 -3.72 11.30
CA SER A 90 1.32 -3.00 10.54
C SER A 90 1.46 -1.55 11.02
N ALA A 91 2.57 -1.25 11.70
CA ALA A 91 2.87 0.11 12.14
C ALA A 91 2.96 1.13 10.98
N GLY A 92 3.31 0.68 9.76
CA GLY A 92 3.26 1.53 8.56
C GLY A 92 1.84 1.94 8.22
N ILE A 93 0.94 0.96 8.12
CA ILE A 93 -0.48 1.18 7.79
C ILE A 93 -1.16 2.03 8.86
N GLN A 94 -0.86 1.82 10.15
CA GLN A 94 -1.44 2.66 11.20
C GLN A 94 -1.05 4.13 11.07
N ARG A 95 0.20 4.43 10.72
CA ARG A 95 0.64 5.82 10.45
C ARG A 95 -0.06 6.42 9.23
N GLU A 96 -0.27 5.62 8.18
CA GLU A 96 -1.00 6.05 6.98
C GLU A 96 -2.47 6.35 7.31
N ILE A 97 -3.12 5.50 8.11
CA ILE A 97 -4.49 5.74 8.62
C ILE A 97 -4.55 7.06 9.39
N GLU A 98 -3.63 7.27 10.33
CA GLU A 98 -3.57 8.49 11.12
C GLU A 98 -3.36 9.72 10.24
N PHE A 99 -2.49 9.64 9.22
CA PHE A 99 -2.23 10.71 8.26
C PHE A 99 -3.51 11.15 7.53
N TYR A 100 -4.26 10.21 6.94
CA TYR A 100 -5.47 10.55 6.20
C TYR A 100 -6.64 10.96 7.11
N LYS A 101 -6.82 10.28 8.26
CA LYS A 101 -7.85 10.68 9.23
C LYS A 101 -7.61 12.08 9.79
N GLY A 102 -6.34 12.44 10.07
CA GLY A 102 -5.97 13.78 10.51
C GLY A 102 -6.28 14.89 9.50
N ARG A 103 -6.39 14.53 8.21
CA ARG A 103 -6.76 15.42 7.10
C ARG A 103 -8.23 15.32 6.71
N ASN A 104 -9.04 14.59 7.48
CA ASN A 104 -10.45 14.32 7.18
C ASN A 104 -10.67 13.70 5.79
N GLN A 105 -9.71 12.89 5.34
CA GLN A 105 -9.73 12.18 4.07
C GLN A 105 -10.23 10.75 4.26
N ARG A 106 -10.74 10.16 3.18
CA ARG A 106 -11.35 8.83 3.20
C ARG A 106 -10.30 7.75 3.49
N VAL A 107 -10.63 6.86 4.42
CA VAL A 107 -9.88 5.63 4.73
C VAL A 107 -10.86 4.47 4.67
N SER A 108 -10.53 3.40 3.95
CA SER A 108 -11.42 2.24 3.80
C SER A 108 -10.65 0.93 3.70
N LEU A 109 -11.29 -0.17 4.12
CA LEU A 109 -10.78 -1.51 3.87
C LEU A 109 -11.24 -1.96 2.48
N TRP A 110 -10.37 -2.66 1.74
CA TRP A 110 -10.68 -3.14 0.40
C TRP A 110 -11.94 -4.01 0.39
N SER A 111 -12.09 -4.91 1.37
CA SER A 111 -13.28 -5.77 1.51
C SER A 111 -14.62 -5.01 1.61
N GLU A 112 -14.60 -3.75 2.07
CA GLU A 112 -15.78 -2.91 2.21
C GLU A 112 -16.13 -2.15 0.92
N VAL A 113 -15.11 -1.77 0.14
CA VAL A 113 -15.25 -0.87 -1.01
C VAL A 113 -15.01 -1.54 -2.36
N GLU A 114 -14.68 -2.82 -2.40
CA GLU A 114 -14.39 -3.56 -3.64
C GLU A 114 -15.50 -3.40 -4.70
N LYS A 115 -16.77 -3.35 -4.27
CA LYS A 115 -17.93 -3.23 -5.16
C LYS A 115 -18.03 -1.87 -5.85
N GLU A 116 -17.31 -0.85 -5.37
CA GLU A 116 -17.25 0.48 -5.98
C GLU A 116 -16.39 0.50 -7.26
N PHE A 117 -15.68 -0.59 -7.55
CA PHE A 117 -14.76 -0.74 -8.68
C PHE A 117 -15.23 -1.82 -9.68
N GLN A 118 -16.55 -2.06 -9.74
CA GLN A 118 -17.20 -2.98 -10.68
C GLN A 118 -17.67 -2.26 -11.95
#